data_AF-A0A2H5XNL6-F1
#
_entry.id   AF-A0A2H5XNL6-F1
#
_cell.length_a   1.000
_cell.length_b   1.000
_cell.length_c   1.000
_cell.angle_alpha   90.00
_cell.angle_beta   90.00
_cell.angle_gamma   90.00
#
_symmetry.space_group_name_H-M   'P 1'
#
loop_
_entity.id
_entity.type
_entity.pdbx_description
1 polymer ?
#
loop_
_entity_poly.entity_id
_entity_poly.type
_entity_poly.pdbx_seq_one_letter_code
_entity_poly.pdbx_strand_id
1 'polypeptide(L)'
;MNLWKINLKILLPSIFLFIFLSFVSAQIMEERKGGLSPSPSEKCTIVFTPKSLENLAKSLEIKRRELEKKEKEIAKREAYLKVLEDELSSKFSSALKFKKQIEEVESLCLKKIEEERAKFEGEKSKINISFQEKISEIISQYENKISLLKKESEDKLKNLEVAKAKEIENIKSEFQKKITQIESECQNRIQKAQKDWSEQTTKTISDIRRDCDRRISEIEKSYKTRIEELKKNEETYKKQIEEAKKSEENLKNSIQNEIAKVKREYENQIKNYERRISEISADYENKIKILEEGKRKEIQELKKLFSDAMTSVIQSYENQIKSLLEILRQRETSELREEKKPHVEKKFDEETIKKMAKIVSSSSPEDAAKIISSMDEKAAAKVLGYIEEKRAGKILSLLPPEKAKKINNFMLGIEEEEKSNPESKKLQNPRFPPFGRQGGYENIEPEQEEEIMNEENEEMKNPLFDYPQEISPQNKKQRGNRLGI
;
A
#
# COMPACT_ATOMS: atom_id res chain seq x y z
N MET A 1 -32.13 70.29 24.20
CA MET A 1 -31.93 70.74 22.81
C MET A 1 -33.30 70.81 22.16
N ASN A 2 -33.81 72.02 21.88
CA ASN A 2 -35.06 72.29 21.13
C ASN A 2 -36.38 71.72 21.72
N LEU A 3 -37.58 72.22 21.41
CA LEU A 3 -38.04 73.60 21.11
C LEU A 3 -39.58 73.58 21.25
N TRP A 4 -40.18 74.35 22.19
CA TRP A 4 -41.44 75.10 21.99
C TRP A 4 -41.95 75.79 23.26
N LYS A 5 -42.21 77.09 23.14
CA LYS A 5 -43.15 77.87 23.97
C LYS A 5 -44.13 78.56 23.02
N ILE A 6 -45.43 78.27 23.10
CA ILE A 6 -46.53 79.17 22.69
C ILE A 6 -47.65 78.92 23.72
N ASN A 7 -47.92 79.81 24.69
CA ASN A 7 -48.62 81.10 24.60
C ASN A 7 -50.05 81.05 24.02
N LEU A 8 -50.96 80.41 24.76
CA LEU A 8 -52.41 80.35 24.48
C LEU A 8 -53.20 81.38 25.32
N LYS A 9 -52.91 82.68 25.19
CA LYS A 9 -53.58 83.75 25.99
C LYS A 9 -53.90 85.08 25.29
N ILE A 10 -53.73 85.22 23.97
CA ILE A 10 -54.01 86.49 23.26
C ILE A 10 -54.83 86.23 21.97
N LEU A 11 -56.11 85.87 22.11
CA LEU A 11 -57.09 85.86 21.01
C LEU A 11 -58.55 85.64 21.47
N LEU A 12 -59.09 86.51 22.34
CA LEU A 12 -60.52 86.42 22.75
C LEU A 12 -61.19 87.71 23.32
N PRO A 13 -60.97 88.92 22.75
CA PRO A 13 -61.95 90.01 22.90
C PRO A 13 -62.33 90.70 21.57
N SER A 14 -62.13 90.08 20.41
CA SER A 14 -62.29 90.72 19.08
C SER A 14 -63.69 90.63 18.45
N ILE A 15 -64.67 89.95 19.08
CA ILE A 15 -65.95 89.57 18.44
C ILE A 15 -67.12 90.52 18.79
N PHE A 16 -66.98 91.39 19.81
CA PHE A 16 -68.12 92.15 20.36
C PHE A 16 -68.27 93.61 19.87
N LEU A 17 -67.51 94.04 18.84
CA LEU A 17 -67.45 95.44 18.42
C LEU A 17 -67.80 95.69 16.94
N PHE A 18 -68.66 94.86 16.32
CA PHE A 18 -68.96 94.95 14.88
C PHE A 18 -70.45 94.95 14.48
N ILE A 19 -71.37 95.10 15.44
CA ILE A 19 -72.83 94.97 15.20
C ILE A 19 -73.59 96.32 15.30
N PHE A 20 -72.92 97.43 15.61
CA PHE A 20 -73.58 98.72 15.94
C PHE A 20 -73.52 99.83 14.87
N LEU A 21 -72.98 99.59 13.68
CA LEU A 21 -73.03 100.53 12.54
C LEU A 21 -73.55 99.85 11.26
N SER A 22 -74.87 99.68 11.14
CA SER A 22 -75.60 99.56 9.85
C SER A 22 -77.13 99.51 10.03
N PHE A 23 -77.78 100.60 10.45
CA PHE A 23 -79.18 100.85 10.06
C PHE A 23 -79.60 102.32 10.14
N VAL A 24 -79.84 102.94 8.98
CA VAL A 24 -80.45 104.28 8.81
C VAL A 24 -81.28 104.27 7.52
N SER A 25 -82.61 104.47 7.58
CA SER A 25 -83.46 105.10 6.52
C SER A 25 -84.98 104.97 6.78
N ALA A 26 -85.74 106.03 6.44
CA ALA A 26 -87.21 106.10 6.19
C ALA A 26 -88.15 105.89 7.43
N GLN A 27 -89.39 106.43 7.62
CA GLN A 27 -90.47 107.19 6.91
C GLN A 27 -91.35 108.00 7.95
N ILE A 28 -92.42 108.83 7.74
CA ILE A 28 -92.99 109.77 6.71
C ILE A 28 -94.15 110.63 7.35
N MET A 29 -94.17 111.97 7.14
CA MET A 29 -95.32 112.97 7.07
C MET A 29 -96.40 113.03 8.24
N GLU A 30 -97.41 113.93 8.39
CA GLU A 30 -97.99 115.09 7.62
C GLU A 30 -98.72 116.20 8.50
N GLU A 31 -99.66 117.01 7.94
CA GLU A 31 -100.19 118.37 8.35
C GLU A 31 -101.39 118.43 9.36
N ARG A 32 -102.18 119.51 9.68
CA ARG A 32 -102.75 120.70 8.94
C ARG A 32 -103.02 121.99 9.80
N LYS A 33 -104.15 122.73 9.66
CA LYS A 33 -104.41 124.19 10.00
C LYS A 33 -105.87 124.58 10.39
N GLY A 34 -106.12 125.77 11.02
CA GLY A 34 -107.38 126.63 10.96
C GLY A 34 -108.32 126.74 12.21
N GLY A 35 -109.23 127.74 12.45
CA GLY A 35 -109.40 129.15 11.96
C GLY A 35 -110.83 129.84 12.09
N LEU A 36 -110.94 131.09 12.65
CA LEU A 36 -112.01 132.18 12.48
C LEU A 36 -113.46 131.96 13.06
N SER A 37 -114.43 132.92 13.24
CA SER A 37 -114.60 134.44 13.24
C SER A 37 -115.98 134.94 13.86
N PRO A 38 -116.25 136.26 14.16
CA PRO A 38 -117.42 136.76 14.98
C PRO A 38 -118.35 137.90 14.40
N SER A 39 -119.28 138.48 15.23
CA SER A 39 -119.94 139.85 15.20
C SER A 39 -121.47 140.02 14.81
N PRO A 40 -122.13 141.22 14.72
CA PRO A 40 -122.69 142.02 15.86
C PRO A 40 -124.07 142.78 15.65
N SER A 41 -124.45 143.69 16.60
CA SER A 41 -125.30 144.93 16.42
C SER A 41 -126.86 144.74 16.34
N GLU A 42 -127.83 145.71 16.36
CA GLU A 42 -127.99 147.17 16.72
C GLU A 42 -129.52 147.59 16.73
N LYS A 43 -130.13 148.81 16.90
CA LYS A 43 -129.86 150.22 17.36
C LYS A 43 -131.22 150.94 17.77
N CYS A 44 -131.35 152.28 17.58
CA CYS A 44 -132.48 153.13 17.10
C CYS A 44 -133.94 153.13 17.71
N THR A 45 -134.83 154.16 17.53
CA THR A 45 -134.76 155.66 17.75
C THR A 45 -136.15 156.40 17.68
N ILE A 46 -136.25 157.59 18.33
CA ILE A 46 -136.95 158.87 17.89
C ILE A 46 -138.49 159.16 18.10
N VAL A 47 -138.77 160.28 18.82
CA VAL A 47 -139.84 161.35 18.70
C VAL A 47 -141.36 161.02 18.80
N PHE A 48 -142.24 161.95 19.24
CA PHE A 48 -142.39 162.75 20.49
C PHE A 48 -143.68 163.62 20.43
N THR A 49 -144.44 163.69 21.54
CA THR A 49 -145.59 164.61 21.80
C THR A 49 -145.73 164.87 23.31
N PRO A 50 -146.47 165.89 23.80
CA PRO A 50 -146.47 166.27 25.22
C PRO A 50 -146.88 165.16 26.20
N LYS A 51 -147.77 164.24 25.80
CA LYS A 51 -148.21 163.09 26.61
C LYS A 51 -147.47 161.78 26.30
N SER A 52 -146.50 161.80 25.38
CA SER A 52 -145.60 160.65 25.11
C SER A 52 -144.18 160.87 25.63
N LEU A 53 -143.84 162.06 26.14
CA LEU A 53 -142.57 162.32 26.83
C LEU A 53 -142.35 161.34 28.00
N GLU A 54 -143.42 161.06 28.76
CA GLU A 54 -143.44 160.10 29.87
C GLU A 54 -143.28 158.63 29.43
N ASN A 55 -143.64 158.31 28.18
CA ASN A 55 -143.54 156.94 27.63
C ASN A 55 -142.18 156.68 26.97
N LEU A 56 -141.58 157.68 26.33
CA LEU A 56 -140.25 157.56 25.73
C LEU A 56 -139.15 157.47 26.80
N ALA A 57 -139.31 158.20 27.92
CA ALA A 57 -138.44 158.03 29.10
C ALA A 57 -138.40 156.57 29.58
N LYS A 58 -139.59 155.94 29.76
CA LYS A 58 -139.72 154.56 30.22
C LYS A 58 -139.10 153.52 29.27
N SER A 59 -139.07 153.75 27.95
CA SER A 59 -138.46 152.81 27.00
C SER A 59 -136.92 152.92 26.94
N LEU A 60 -136.36 154.13 27.07
CA LEU A 60 -134.91 154.32 27.22
C LEU A 60 -134.39 153.72 28.53
N GLU A 61 -135.15 153.84 29.62
CA GLU A 61 -134.86 153.21 30.92
C GLU A 61 -134.74 151.67 30.82
N ILE A 62 -135.37 151.04 29.82
CA ILE A 62 -135.32 149.59 29.58
C ILE A 62 -134.11 149.24 28.70
N LYS A 63 -133.94 149.86 27.52
CA LYS A 63 -132.77 149.60 26.65
C LYS A 63 -131.44 149.87 27.36
N ARG A 64 -131.37 150.86 28.26
CA ARG A 64 -130.19 151.14 29.10
C ARG A 64 -129.86 149.96 30.02
N ARG A 65 -130.86 149.39 30.70
CA ARG A 65 -130.71 148.22 31.59
C ARG A 65 -130.39 146.92 30.85
N GLU A 66 -130.74 146.78 29.57
CA GLU A 66 -130.33 145.63 28.75
C GLU A 66 -128.88 145.73 28.28
N LEU A 67 -128.43 146.90 27.85
CA LEU A 67 -127.04 147.12 27.46
C LEU A 67 -126.11 146.94 28.66
N GLU A 68 -126.44 147.53 29.82
CA GLU A 68 -125.70 147.28 31.07
C GLU A 68 -125.58 145.79 31.41
N LYS A 69 -126.59 144.96 31.10
CA LYS A 69 -126.52 143.50 31.35
C LYS A 69 -125.54 142.81 30.41
N LYS A 70 -125.60 143.10 29.11
CA LYS A 70 -124.69 142.48 28.11
C LYS A 70 -123.24 142.95 28.28
N GLU A 71 -123.04 144.22 28.59
CA GLU A 71 -121.73 144.81 28.88
C GLU A 71 -121.11 144.17 30.14
N LYS A 72 -121.91 143.98 31.21
CA LYS A 72 -121.51 143.23 32.41
C LYS A 72 -121.36 141.73 32.20
N GLU A 73 -121.85 141.16 31.09
CA GLU A 73 -121.63 139.74 30.76
C GLU A 73 -120.37 139.54 29.92
N ILE A 74 -120.11 140.43 28.95
CA ILE A 74 -118.87 140.43 28.16
C ILE A 74 -117.67 140.69 29.08
N ALA A 75 -117.75 141.72 29.94
CA ALA A 75 -116.68 142.02 30.91
C ALA A 75 -116.39 140.84 31.86
N LYS A 76 -117.39 140.00 32.20
CA LYS A 76 -117.18 138.76 32.97
C LYS A 76 -116.46 137.69 32.15
N ARG A 77 -116.79 137.53 30.86
CA ARG A 77 -116.14 136.54 29.98
C ARG A 77 -114.70 136.92 29.66
N GLU A 78 -114.42 138.20 29.43
CA GLU A 78 -113.07 138.72 29.23
C GLU A 78 -112.22 138.62 30.50
N ALA A 79 -112.78 138.95 31.67
CA ALA A 79 -112.12 138.73 32.95
C ALA A 79 -111.83 137.23 33.21
N TYR A 80 -112.77 136.34 32.88
CA TYR A 80 -112.59 134.90 33.06
C TYR A 80 -111.56 134.30 32.10
N LEU A 81 -111.54 134.71 30.83
CA LEU A 81 -110.50 134.31 29.88
C LEU A 81 -109.12 134.80 30.32
N LYS A 82 -109.00 136.03 30.81
CA LYS A 82 -107.73 136.56 31.31
C LYS A 82 -107.25 135.78 32.55
N VAL A 83 -108.13 135.46 33.49
CA VAL A 83 -107.81 134.59 34.63
C VAL A 83 -107.31 133.21 34.18
N LEU A 84 -107.90 132.62 33.14
CA LEU A 84 -107.43 131.34 32.58
C LEU A 84 -106.08 131.46 31.86
N GLU A 85 -105.79 132.56 31.18
CA GLU A 85 -104.51 132.80 30.49
C GLU A 85 -103.38 133.09 31.50
N ASP A 86 -103.67 133.85 32.56
CA ASP A 86 -102.79 134.06 33.71
C ASP A 86 -102.55 132.73 34.47
N GLU A 87 -103.58 131.89 34.66
CA GLU A 87 -103.45 130.58 35.29
C GLU A 87 -102.64 129.59 34.43
N LEU A 88 -102.87 129.57 33.12
CA LEU A 88 -102.11 128.75 32.17
C LEU A 88 -100.63 129.15 32.14
N SER A 89 -100.36 130.46 32.10
CA SER A 89 -98.99 131.01 32.15
C SER A 89 -98.31 130.72 33.48
N SER A 90 -99.03 130.84 34.59
CA SER A 90 -98.58 130.45 35.92
C SER A 90 -98.20 128.95 35.98
N LYS A 91 -99.06 128.07 35.45
CA LYS A 91 -98.83 126.62 35.36
C LYS A 91 -97.66 126.26 34.44
N PHE A 92 -97.50 126.92 33.30
CA PHE A 92 -96.32 126.74 32.43
C PHE A 92 -95.02 127.18 33.12
N SER A 93 -95.03 128.32 33.83
CA SER A 93 -93.86 128.75 34.62
C SER A 93 -93.52 127.75 35.73
N SER A 94 -94.53 127.11 36.32
CA SER A 94 -94.38 126.09 37.36
C SER A 94 -93.86 124.78 36.78
N ALA A 95 -94.39 124.32 35.64
CA ALA A 95 -93.90 123.14 34.93
C ALA A 95 -92.43 123.29 34.49
N LEU A 96 -92.02 124.48 34.03
CA LEU A 96 -90.62 124.77 33.70
C LEU A 96 -89.69 124.79 34.92
N LYS A 97 -90.17 125.22 36.10
CA LYS A 97 -89.44 125.11 37.37
C LYS A 97 -89.29 123.65 37.78
N PHE A 98 -90.36 122.86 37.75
CA PHE A 98 -90.31 121.43 38.05
C PHE A 98 -89.41 120.65 37.08
N LYS A 99 -89.42 120.96 35.77
CA LYS A 99 -88.50 120.35 34.79
C LYS A 99 -87.04 120.56 35.17
N LYS A 100 -86.65 121.79 35.52
CA LYS A 100 -85.29 122.09 35.97
C LYS A 100 -84.93 121.39 37.28
N GLN A 101 -85.86 121.30 38.23
CA GLN A 101 -85.65 120.57 39.49
C GLN A 101 -85.48 119.06 39.25
N ILE A 102 -86.20 118.48 38.27
CA ILE A 102 -86.00 117.08 37.86
C ILE A 102 -84.62 116.89 37.23
N GLU A 103 -84.23 117.72 36.26
CA GLU A 103 -82.91 117.68 35.60
C GLU A 103 -81.76 117.84 36.63
N GLU A 104 -81.92 118.72 37.61
CA GLU A 104 -80.96 118.93 38.69
C GLU A 104 -80.86 117.71 39.61
N VAL A 105 -81.99 117.13 40.03
CA VAL A 105 -82.05 115.89 40.84
C VAL A 105 -81.50 114.68 40.08
N GLU A 106 -81.77 114.54 38.79
CA GLU A 106 -81.18 113.50 37.93
C GLU A 106 -79.65 113.65 37.88
N SER A 107 -79.13 114.87 37.70
CA SER A 107 -77.68 115.13 37.69
C SER A 107 -77.01 114.81 39.02
N LEU A 108 -77.69 115.06 40.15
CA LEU A 108 -77.22 114.73 41.50
C LEU A 108 -77.28 113.22 41.76
N CYS A 109 -78.32 112.54 41.26
CA CYS A 109 -78.48 111.09 41.37
C CYS A 109 -77.39 110.35 40.58
N LEU A 110 -77.14 110.77 39.33
CA LEU A 110 -76.07 110.21 38.49
C LEU A 110 -74.68 110.38 39.14
N LYS A 111 -74.32 111.59 39.59
CA LYS A 111 -73.06 111.82 40.31
C LYS A 111 -72.92 110.90 41.54
N LYS A 112 -73.99 110.75 42.32
CA LYS A 112 -73.96 109.88 43.51
C LYS A 112 -73.83 108.39 43.15
N ILE A 113 -74.44 107.95 42.05
CA ILE A 113 -74.25 106.59 41.50
C ILE A 113 -72.79 106.39 41.05
N GLU A 114 -72.18 107.38 40.38
CA GLU A 114 -70.78 107.33 39.97
C GLU A 114 -69.81 107.33 41.17
N GLU A 115 -70.09 108.14 42.21
CA GLU A 115 -69.34 108.14 43.47
C GLU A 115 -69.40 106.79 44.20
N GLU A 116 -70.59 106.21 44.39
CA GLU A 116 -70.71 104.88 45.02
C GLU A 116 -70.08 103.77 44.15
N ARG A 117 -70.17 103.87 42.82
CA ARG A 117 -69.49 102.94 41.90
C ARG A 117 -67.97 103.05 42.00
N ALA A 118 -67.43 104.27 42.14
CA ALA A 118 -66.00 104.50 42.33
C ALA A 118 -65.51 103.98 43.69
N LYS A 119 -66.30 104.15 44.77
CA LYS A 119 -66.01 103.55 46.09
C LYS A 119 -65.98 102.02 45.99
N PHE A 120 -67.04 101.41 45.43
CA PHE A 120 -67.16 99.96 45.31
C PHE A 120 -66.02 99.34 44.48
N GLU A 121 -65.69 99.92 43.31
CA GLU A 121 -64.61 99.42 42.47
C GLU A 121 -63.23 99.64 43.13
N GLY A 122 -63.07 100.70 43.93
CA GLY A 122 -61.90 100.93 44.78
C GLY A 122 -61.75 99.91 45.91
N GLU A 123 -62.84 99.53 46.59
CA GLU A 123 -62.84 98.48 47.63
C GLU A 123 -62.57 97.10 47.03
N LYS A 124 -63.25 96.75 45.95
CA LYS A 124 -63.00 95.55 45.14
C LYS A 124 -61.55 95.46 44.68
N SER A 125 -60.94 96.58 44.27
CA SER A 125 -59.52 96.66 43.92
C SER A 125 -58.60 96.38 45.12
N LYS A 126 -58.84 97.02 46.28
CA LYS A 126 -58.11 96.75 47.54
C LYS A 126 -58.20 95.27 47.96
N ILE A 127 -59.40 94.69 47.88
CA ILE A 127 -59.64 93.28 48.20
C ILE A 127 -58.87 92.36 47.23
N ASN A 128 -58.91 92.65 45.93
CA ASN A 128 -58.19 91.89 44.93
C ASN A 128 -56.67 91.96 45.14
N ILE A 129 -56.12 93.14 45.44
CA ILE A 129 -54.69 93.33 45.78
C ILE A 129 -54.33 92.49 47.02
N SER A 130 -55.11 92.55 48.10
CA SER A 130 -54.85 91.76 49.31
C SER A 130 -54.89 90.25 49.07
N PHE A 131 -55.72 89.76 48.13
CA PHE A 131 -55.71 88.35 47.73
C PHE A 131 -54.52 88.01 46.82
N GLN A 132 -54.15 88.89 45.88
CA GLN A 132 -52.95 88.71 45.04
C GLN A 132 -51.70 88.57 45.92
N GLU A 133 -51.50 89.47 46.88
CA GLU A 133 -50.36 89.46 47.82
C GLU A 133 -50.29 88.14 48.59
N LYS A 134 -51.40 87.70 49.21
CA LYS A 134 -51.49 86.43 49.96
C LYS A 134 -51.23 85.22 49.06
N ILE A 135 -51.73 85.21 47.82
CA ILE A 135 -51.48 84.13 46.86
C ILE A 135 -50.00 84.11 46.47
N SER A 136 -49.38 85.26 46.19
CA SER A 136 -47.95 85.36 45.88
C SER A 136 -47.05 84.93 47.03
N GLU A 137 -47.39 85.29 48.28
CA GLU A 137 -46.64 84.84 49.44
C GLU A 137 -46.76 83.33 49.65
N ILE A 138 -47.97 82.76 49.55
CA ILE A 138 -48.19 81.31 49.63
C ILE A 138 -47.40 80.58 48.53
N ILE A 139 -47.43 81.08 47.29
CA ILE A 139 -46.63 80.51 46.18
C ILE A 139 -45.14 80.52 46.53
N SER A 140 -44.60 81.67 46.98
CA SER A 140 -43.19 81.77 47.40
C SER A 140 -42.83 80.79 48.53
N GLN A 141 -43.69 80.64 49.54
CA GLN A 141 -43.48 79.68 50.63
C GLN A 141 -43.44 78.23 50.12
N TYR A 142 -44.33 77.85 49.20
CA TYR A 142 -44.35 76.50 48.61
C TYR A 142 -43.20 76.26 47.62
N GLU A 143 -42.82 77.24 46.80
CA GLU A 143 -41.67 77.16 45.89
C GLU A 143 -40.36 76.97 46.67
N ASN A 144 -40.15 77.74 47.75
CA ASN A 144 -39.01 77.56 48.65
C ASN A 144 -39.02 76.17 49.31
N LYS A 145 -40.19 75.69 49.77
CA LYS A 145 -40.32 74.35 50.38
C LYS A 145 -40.04 73.23 49.37
N ILE A 146 -40.50 73.35 48.12
CA ILE A 146 -40.22 72.42 47.03
C ILE A 146 -38.72 72.42 46.69
N SER A 147 -38.09 73.59 46.61
CA SER A 147 -36.65 73.73 46.37
C SER A 147 -35.81 73.04 47.45
N LEU A 148 -36.14 73.26 48.74
CA LEU A 148 -35.47 72.62 49.87
C LEU A 148 -35.65 71.10 49.86
N LEU A 149 -36.89 70.61 49.71
CA LEU A 149 -37.18 69.17 49.65
C LEU A 149 -36.49 68.49 48.46
N LYS A 150 -36.45 69.16 47.29
CA LYS A 150 -35.73 68.66 46.11
C LYS A 150 -34.24 68.51 46.42
N LYS A 151 -33.59 69.56 46.93
CA LYS A 151 -32.17 69.50 47.30
C LYS A 151 -31.89 68.41 48.33
N GLU A 152 -32.70 68.31 49.38
CA GLU A 152 -32.57 67.26 50.40
C GLU A 152 -32.69 65.85 49.80
N SER A 153 -33.61 65.65 48.84
CA SER A 153 -33.75 64.37 48.13
C SER A 153 -32.55 64.04 47.22
N GLU A 154 -32.01 65.03 46.51
CA GLU A 154 -30.82 64.86 45.67
C GLU A 154 -29.58 64.55 46.51
N ASP A 155 -29.39 65.22 47.64
CA ASP A 155 -28.24 65.01 48.52
C ASP A 155 -28.36 63.68 49.29
N LYS A 156 -29.57 63.24 49.65
CA LYS A 156 -29.81 61.87 50.15
C LYS A 156 -29.48 60.81 49.10
N LEU A 157 -29.86 61.03 47.84
CA LEU A 157 -29.62 60.09 46.74
C LEU A 157 -28.13 59.94 46.44
N LYS A 158 -27.39 61.06 46.30
CA LYS A 158 -25.90 61.06 46.14
C LYS A 158 -25.20 60.32 47.27
N ASN A 159 -25.62 60.54 48.52
CA ASN A 159 -25.03 59.87 49.68
C ASN A 159 -25.28 58.35 49.65
N LEU A 160 -26.45 57.91 49.19
CA LEU A 160 -26.79 56.50 49.04
C LEU A 160 -26.02 55.84 47.88
N GLU A 161 -25.86 56.54 46.74
CA GLU A 161 -25.01 56.12 45.63
C GLU A 161 -23.55 55.91 46.09
N VAL A 162 -22.97 56.88 46.80
CA VAL A 162 -21.61 56.78 47.36
C VAL A 162 -21.48 55.65 48.39
N ALA A 163 -22.51 55.40 49.21
CA ALA A 163 -22.51 54.27 50.13
C ALA A 163 -22.53 52.92 49.39
N LYS A 164 -23.40 52.76 48.38
CA LYS A 164 -23.49 51.52 47.59
C LYS A 164 -22.27 51.29 46.70
N ALA A 165 -21.65 52.33 46.16
CA ALA A 165 -20.36 52.21 45.47
C ALA A 165 -19.26 51.65 46.39
N LYS A 166 -19.21 52.08 47.66
CA LYS A 166 -18.26 51.56 48.66
C LYS A 166 -18.55 50.11 49.06
N GLU A 167 -19.82 49.74 49.23
CA GLU A 167 -20.21 48.35 49.47
C GLU A 167 -19.76 47.43 48.31
N ILE A 168 -20.04 47.82 47.06
CA ILE A 168 -19.66 47.08 45.86
C ILE A 168 -18.13 46.91 45.77
N GLU A 169 -17.35 47.97 45.98
CA GLU A 169 -15.89 47.90 45.89
C GLU A 169 -15.28 47.06 47.03
N ASN A 170 -15.84 47.09 48.25
CA ASN A 170 -15.40 46.18 49.31
C ASN A 170 -15.66 44.72 48.96
N ILE A 171 -16.89 44.40 48.52
CA ILE A 171 -17.30 43.06 48.10
C ILE A 171 -16.40 42.55 46.95
N LYS A 172 -16.12 43.40 45.96
CA LYS A 172 -15.17 43.13 44.87
C LYS A 172 -13.76 42.83 45.40
N SER A 173 -13.27 43.61 46.37
CA SER A 173 -11.96 43.34 47.00
C SER A 173 -11.91 41.99 47.73
N GLU A 174 -13.00 41.58 48.38
CA GLU A 174 -13.10 40.30 49.08
C GLU A 174 -13.15 39.11 48.12
N PHE A 175 -13.94 39.21 47.04
CA PHE A 175 -13.95 38.19 46.00
C PHE A 175 -12.59 38.08 45.31
N GLN A 176 -11.92 39.19 45.02
CA GLN A 176 -10.61 39.17 44.37
C GLN A 176 -9.53 38.53 45.27
N LYS A 177 -9.55 38.80 46.59
CA LYS A 177 -8.71 38.07 47.57
C LYS A 177 -8.99 36.56 47.54
N LYS A 178 -10.27 36.15 47.60
CA LYS A 178 -10.68 34.73 47.56
C LYS A 178 -10.24 34.03 46.27
N ILE A 179 -10.34 34.71 45.12
CA ILE A 179 -9.84 34.21 43.82
C ILE A 179 -8.33 33.97 43.91
N THR A 180 -7.53 34.96 44.32
CA THR A 180 -6.06 34.81 44.41
C THR A 180 -5.62 33.73 45.40
N GLN A 181 -6.38 33.51 46.49
CA GLN A 181 -6.14 32.39 47.40
C GLN A 181 -6.37 31.05 46.69
N ILE A 182 -7.53 30.85 46.07
CA ILE A 182 -7.90 29.62 45.36
C ILE A 182 -6.91 29.33 44.22
N GLU A 183 -6.50 30.34 43.46
CA GLU A 183 -5.47 30.23 42.43
C GLU A 183 -4.15 29.70 43.00
N SER A 184 -3.68 30.26 44.12
CA SER A 184 -2.44 29.80 44.78
C SER A 184 -2.55 28.36 45.33
N GLU A 185 -3.70 28.00 45.92
CA GLU A 185 -3.96 26.64 46.42
C GLU A 185 -4.02 25.62 45.28
N CYS A 186 -4.70 25.95 44.18
CA CYS A 186 -4.73 25.14 42.97
C CYS A 186 -3.33 24.97 42.36
N GLN A 187 -2.56 26.05 42.24
CA GLN A 187 -1.22 26.01 41.65
C GLN A 187 -0.24 25.18 42.51
N ASN A 188 -0.30 25.31 43.84
CA ASN A 188 0.46 24.46 44.78
C ASN A 188 0.07 22.97 44.65
N ARG A 189 -1.22 22.66 44.51
CA ARG A 189 -1.70 21.27 44.31
C ARG A 189 -1.27 20.70 42.96
N ILE A 190 -1.24 21.51 41.90
CA ILE A 190 -0.75 21.12 40.57
C ILE A 190 0.75 20.82 40.62
N GLN A 191 1.56 21.73 41.19
CA GLN A 191 3.00 21.53 41.33
C GLN A 191 3.34 20.28 42.17
N LYS A 192 2.60 20.04 43.26
CA LYS A 192 2.77 18.79 44.03
C LYS A 192 2.43 17.57 43.18
N ALA A 193 1.29 17.54 42.49
CA ALA A 193 0.90 16.40 41.67
C ALA A 193 1.89 16.12 40.53
N GLN A 194 2.44 17.17 39.90
CA GLN A 194 3.51 17.07 38.91
C GLN A 194 4.78 16.46 39.50
N LYS A 195 5.19 16.92 40.70
CA LYS A 195 6.35 16.36 41.42
C LYS A 195 6.13 14.89 41.75
N ASP A 196 5.04 14.56 42.47
CA ASP A 196 4.72 13.21 42.91
C ASP A 196 4.68 12.22 41.71
N TRP A 197 4.10 12.63 40.58
CA TRP A 197 4.06 11.84 39.34
C TRP A 197 5.45 11.68 38.68
N SER A 198 6.28 12.73 38.70
CA SER A 198 7.64 12.67 38.15
C SER A 198 8.55 11.74 38.97
N GLU A 199 8.45 11.77 40.31
CA GLU A 199 9.19 10.87 41.20
C GLU A 199 8.75 9.41 41.02
N GLN A 200 7.42 9.16 40.95
CA GLN A 200 6.89 7.82 40.68
C GLN A 200 7.36 7.28 39.31
N THR A 201 7.24 8.08 38.25
CA THR A 201 7.65 7.70 36.89
C THR A 201 9.15 7.40 36.82
N THR A 202 9.98 8.26 37.41
CA THR A 202 11.43 8.08 37.47
C THR A 202 11.80 6.79 38.22
N LYS A 203 11.13 6.50 39.34
CA LYS A 203 11.34 5.27 40.09
C LYS A 203 10.99 4.04 39.26
N THR A 204 9.80 4.00 38.64
CA THR A 204 9.36 2.86 37.81
C THR A 204 10.31 2.62 36.63
N ILE A 205 10.79 3.68 35.95
CA ILE A 205 11.80 3.55 34.90
C ILE A 205 13.12 2.97 35.45
N SER A 206 13.57 3.40 36.63
CA SER A 206 14.79 2.88 37.26
C SER A 206 14.66 1.40 37.68
N ASP A 207 13.46 0.98 38.08
CA ASP A 207 13.16 -0.39 38.49
C ASP A 207 13.10 -1.34 37.28
N ILE A 208 12.42 -0.92 36.20
CA ILE A 208 12.39 -1.65 34.91
C ILE A 208 13.80 -1.79 34.36
N ARG A 209 14.57 -0.70 34.30
CA ARG A 209 15.95 -0.74 33.78
C ARG A 209 16.81 -1.73 34.55
N ARG A 210 16.70 -1.76 35.89
CA ARG A 210 17.47 -2.68 36.74
C ARG A 210 17.13 -4.15 36.47
N ASP A 211 15.88 -4.48 36.15
CA ASP A 211 15.51 -5.84 35.75
C ASP A 211 16.03 -6.19 34.34
N CYS A 212 15.97 -5.25 33.39
CA CYS A 212 16.58 -5.43 32.07
C CYS A 212 18.10 -5.69 32.17
N ASP A 213 18.83 -4.83 32.90
CA ASP A 213 20.28 -4.94 33.11
C ASP A 213 20.64 -6.28 33.81
N ARG A 214 19.81 -6.72 34.77
CA ARG A 214 19.93 -8.04 35.43
C ARG A 214 19.74 -9.19 34.44
N ARG A 215 18.66 -9.18 33.66
CA ARG A 215 18.33 -10.26 32.70
C ARG A 215 19.36 -10.35 31.58
N ILE A 216 19.88 -9.23 31.09
CA ILE A 216 21.01 -9.19 30.14
C ILE A 216 22.24 -9.86 30.79
N SER A 217 22.59 -9.48 32.03
CA SER A 217 23.71 -10.06 32.77
C SER A 217 23.58 -11.57 33.02
N GLU A 218 22.37 -12.09 33.16
CA GLU A 218 22.08 -13.52 33.32
C GLU A 218 22.22 -14.27 31.98
N ILE A 219 21.70 -13.69 30.90
CA ILE A 219 21.81 -14.22 29.53
C ILE A 219 23.27 -14.25 29.06
N GLU A 220 24.04 -13.18 29.28
CA GLU A 220 25.47 -13.12 28.94
C GLU A 220 26.30 -14.20 29.65
N LYS A 221 26.01 -14.47 30.93
CA LYS A 221 26.66 -15.55 31.69
C LYS A 221 26.32 -16.91 31.12
N SER A 222 25.04 -17.16 30.82
CA SER A 222 24.57 -18.42 30.23
C SER A 222 25.28 -18.71 28.90
N TYR A 223 25.31 -17.73 27.98
CA TYR A 223 26.00 -17.88 26.70
C TYR A 223 27.52 -18.03 26.84
N LYS A 224 28.18 -17.33 27.78
CA LYS A 224 29.61 -17.54 28.06
C LYS A 224 29.90 -18.98 28.49
N THR A 225 29.16 -19.50 29.47
CA THR A 225 29.31 -20.90 29.92
C THR A 225 29.10 -21.87 28.76
N ARG A 226 28.07 -21.67 27.94
CA ARG A 226 27.80 -22.56 26.80
C ARG A 226 28.88 -22.50 25.72
N ILE A 227 29.48 -21.33 25.46
CA ILE A 227 30.62 -21.19 24.55
C ILE A 227 31.87 -21.91 25.11
N GLU A 228 32.10 -21.88 26.42
CA GLU A 228 33.20 -22.61 27.06
C GLU A 228 33.00 -24.13 27.03
N GLU A 229 31.77 -24.63 27.21
CA GLU A 229 31.42 -26.05 27.01
C GLU A 229 31.70 -26.49 25.56
N LEU A 230 31.22 -25.74 24.57
CA LEU A 230 31.40 -26.07 23.16
C LEU A 230 32.89 -26.12 22.77
N LYS A 231 33.71 -25.20 23.27
CA LYS A 231 35.18 -25.22 23.07
C LYS A 231 35.85 -26.45 23.70
N LYS A 232 35.42 -26.89 24.89
CA LYS A 232 35.93 -28.12 25.52
C LYS A 232 35.55 -29.37 24.72
N ASN A 233 34.35 -29.39 24.16
CA ASN A 233 33.89 -30.49 23.30
C ASN A 233 34.65 -30.52 21.97
N GLU A 234 34.83 -29.37 21.31
CA GLU A 234 35.62 -29.23 20.08
C GLU A 234 37.05 -29.75 20.25
N GLU A 235 37.71 -29.35 21.35
CA GLU A 235 39.06 -29.80 21.72
C GLU A 235 39.12 -31.31 22.05
N THR A 236 38.01 -31.89 22.53
CA THR A 236 37.90 -33.34 22.78
C THR A 236 37.75 -34.12 21.48
N TYR A 237 36.88 -33.67 20.56
CA TYR A 237 36.71 -34.28 19.24
C TYR A 237 37.99 -34.20 18.40
N LYS A 238 38.73 -33.08 18.46
CA LYS A 238 40.05 -32.95 17.79
C LYS A 238 41.03 -34.05 18.24
N LYS A 239 41.09 -34.36 19.54
CA LYS A 239 41.96 -35.43 20.07
C LYS A 239 41.54 -36.81 19.59
N GLN A 240 40.24 -37.12 19.64
CA GLN A 240 39.68 -38.37 19.13
C GLN A 240 39.96 -38.56 17.63
N ILE A 241 39.89 -37.49 16.82
CA ILE A 241 40.21 -37.51 15.39
C ILE A 241 41.72 -37.79 15.16
N GLU A 242 42.61 -37.17 15.94
CA GLU A 242 44.06 -37.43 15.84
C GLU A 242 44.47 -38.82 16.35
N GLU A 243 43.77 -39.38 17.34
CA GLU A 243 43.93 -40.76 17.79
C GLU A 243 43.43 -41.76 16.74
N ALA A 244 42.28 -41.46 16.10
CA ALA A 244 41.74 -42.25 15.00
C ALA A 244 42.72 -42.29 13.80
N LYS A 245 43.20 -41.14 13.32
CA LYS A 245 44.21 -41.06 12.24
C LYS A 245 45.46 -41.90 12.53
N LYS A 246 45.99 -41.82 13.75
CA LYS A 246 47.17 -42.62 14.16
C LYS A 246 46.88 -44.12 14.19
N SER A 247 45.67 -44.53 14.58
CA SER A 247 45.30 -45.96 14.53
C SER A 247 45.10 -46.45 13.10
N GLU A 248 44.54 -45.63 12.21
CA GLU A 248 44.44 -45.90 10.76
C GLU A 248 45.83 -46.04 10.11
N GLU A 249 46.75 -45.11 10.36
CA GLU A 249 48.12 -45.15 9.83
C GLU A 249 48.89 -46.40 10.31
N ASN A 250 48.78 -46.74 11.60
CA ASN A 250 49.37 -47.96 12.16
C ASN A 250 48.77 -49.22 11.52
N LEU A 251 47.45 -49.27 11.31
CA LEU A 251 46.78 -50.39 10.64
C LEU A 251 47.21 -50.53 9.17
N LYS A 252 47.28 -49.40 8.45
CA LYS A 252 47.76 -49.33 7.06
C LYS A 252 49.19 -49.86 6.93
N ASN A 253 50.09 -49.44 7.82
CA ASN A 253 51.47 -49.91 7.86
C ASN A 253 51.56 -51.41 8.21
N SER A 254 50.72 -51.90 9.13
CA SER A 254 50.60 -53.33 9.46
C SER A 254 50.17 -54.17 8.26
N ILE A 255 49.12 -53.74 7.55
CA ILE A 255 48.61 -54.40 6.34
C ILE A 255 49.67 -54.40 5.23
N GLN A 256 50.39 -53.29 5.01
CA GLN A 256 51.49 -53.23 4.04
C GLN A 256 52.62 -54.21 4.38
N ASN A 257 52.99 -54.35 5.65
CA ASN A 257 54.02 -55.30 6.10
C ASN A 257 53.61 -56.76 5.86
N GLU A 258 52.36 -57.13 6.14
CA GLU A 258 51.86 -58.49 5.88
C GLU A 258 51.71 -58.77 4.37
N ILE A 259 51.24 -57.81 3.56
CA ILE A 259 51.27 -57.92 2.08
C ILE A 259 52.71 -58.14 1.58
N ALA A 260 53.69 -57.39 2.10
CA ALA A 260 55.10 -57.54 1.74
C ALA A 260 55.71 -58.87 2.24
N LYS A 261 55.18 -59.48 3.30
CA LYS A 261 55.55 -60.82 3.78
C LYS A 261 54.97 -61.92 2.89
N VAL A 262 53.65 -61.92 2.67
CA VAL A 262 52.95 -62.86 1.78
C VAL A 262 53.53 -62.81 0.35
N LYS A 263 53.85 -61.63 -0.17
CA LYS A 263 54.50 -61.48 -1.49
C LYS A 263 55.86 -62.19 -1.56
N ARG A 264 56.71 -62.04 -0.53
CA ARG A 264 58.02 -62.73 -0.45
C ARG A 264 57.87 -64.24 -0.31
N GLU A 265 56.86 -64.71 0.42
CA GLU A 265 56.56 -66.14 0.54
C GLU A 265 56.17 -66.74 -0.82
N TYR A 266 55.28 -66.09 -1.58
CA TYR A 266 54.94 -66.52 -2.95
C TYR A 266 56.13 -66.41 -3.93
N GLU A 267 56.91 -65.34 -3.90
CA GLU A 267 58.13 -65.22 -4.72
C GLU A 267 59.14 -66.34 -4.46
N ASN A 268 59.28 -66.77 -3.20
CA ASN A 268 60.14 -67.89 -2.83
C ASN A 268 59.55 -69.25 -3.26
N GLN A 269 58.23 -69.43 -3.19
CA GLN A 269 57.56 -70.62 -3.73
C GLN A 269 57.75 -70.72 -5.25
N ILE A 270 57.54 -69.62 -6.00
CA ILE A 270 57.75 -69.56 -7.45
C ILE A 270 59.18 -69.99 -7.81
N LYS A 271 60.20 -69.38 -7.19
CA LYS A 271 61.61 -69.77 -7.38
C LYS A 271 61.89 -71.25 -7.05
N ASN A 272 61.16 -71.83 -6.09
CA ASN A 272 61.29 -73.24 -5.73
C ASN A 272 60.68 -74.16 -6.81
N TYR A 273 59.54 -73.78 -7.39
CA TYR A 273 58.94 -74.48 -8.51
C TYR A 273 59.77 -74.33 -9.80
N GLU A 274 60.28 -73.14 -10.11
CA GLU A 274 61.19 -72.89 -11.24
C GLU A 274 62.46 -73.75 -11.18
N ARG A 275 63.09 -73.82 -10.00
CA ARG A 275 64.26 -74.70 -9.79
C ARG A 275 63.90 -76.17 -9.99
N ARG A 276 62.80 -76.64 -9.39
CA ARG A 276 62.34 -78.03 -9.51
C ARG A 276 61.95 -78.41 -10.94
N ILE A 277 61.36 -77.49 -11.70
CA ILE A 277 61.10 -77.66 -13.14
C ILE A 277 62.43 -77.81 -13.89
N SER A 278 63.41 -76.94 -13.60
CA SER A 278 64.74 -76.98 -14.23
C SER A 278 65.50 -78.28 -13.92
N GLU A 279 65.46 -78.75 -12.67
CA GLU A 279 66.01 -80.03 -12.22
C GLU A 279 65.38 -81.21 -12.98
N ILE A 280 64.05 -81.24 -13.08
CA ILE A 280 63.30 -82.28 -13.80
C ILE A 280 63.59 -82.25 -15.30
N SER A 281 63.65 -81.07 -15.93
CA SER A 281 64.02 -80.91 -17.33
C SER A 281 65.43 -81.44 -17.62
N ALA A 282 66.41 -81.14 -16.78
CA ALA A 282 67.78 -81.63 -16.94
C ALA A 282 67.89 -83.16 -16.78
N ASP A 283 67.14 -83.75 -15.84
CA ASP A 283 67.04 -85.21 -15.67
C ASP A 283 66.42 -85.88 -16.91
N TYR A 284 65.33 -85.34 -17.46
CA TYR A 284 64.73 -85.86 -18.69
C TYR A 284 65.63 -85.68 -19.91
N GLU A 285 66.32 -84.55 -20.07
CA GLU A 285 67.33 -84.36 -21.13
C GLU A 285 68.44 -85.41 -21.06
N ASN A 286 68.96 -85.70 -19.87
CA ASN A 286 70.01 -86.70 -19.68
C ASN A 286 69.50 -88.12 -19.97
N LYS A 287 68.27 -88.45 -19.57
CA LYS A 287 67.61 -89.72 -19.92
C LYS A 287 67.41 -89.87 -21.42
N ILE A 288 67.03 -88.79 -22.13
CA ILE A 288 66.93 -88.77 -23.60
C ILE A 288 68.31 -89.02 -24.23
N LYS A 289 69.35 -88.29 -23.82
CA LYS A 289 70.73 -88.47 -24.32
C LYS A 289 71.24 -89.91 -24.14
N ILE A 290 71.03 -90.50 -22.95
CA ILE A 290 71.40 -91.90 -22.66
C ILE A 290 70.63 -92.89 -23.54
N LEU A 291 69.33 -92.66 -23.77
CA LEU A 291 68.49 -93.51 -24.61
C LEU A 291 68.85 -93.39 -26.10
N GLU A 292 69.16 -92.18 -26.58
CA GLU A 292 69.69 -91.94 -27.93
C GLU A 292 71.05 -92.62 -28.14
N GLU A 293 71.96 -92.53 -27.17
CA GLU A 293 73.24 -93.25 -27.22
C GLU A 293 73.06 -94.77 -27.20
N GLY A 294 72.15 -95.29 -26.37
CA GLY A 294 71.81 -96.72 -26.33
C GLY A 294 71.29 -97.20 -27.68
N LYS A 295 70.30 -96.51 -28.25
CA LYS A 295 69.75 -96.83 -29.57
C LYS A 295 70.79 -96.66 -30.69
N ARG A 296 71.71 -95.69 -30.58
CA ARG A 296 72.83 -95.52 -31.51
C ARG A 296 73.81 -96.70 -31.47
N LYS A 297 74.11 -97.22 -30.26
CA LYS A 297 74.93 -98.43 -30.05
C LYS A 297 74.24 -99.69 -30.60
N GLU A 298 72.96 -99.90 -30.28
CA GLU A 298 72.14 -100.99 -30.85
C GLU A 298 72.15 -100.98 -32.39
N ILE A 299 71.98 -99.80 -33.02
CA ILE A 299 72.02 -99.65 -34.48
C ILE A 299 73.42 -99.91 -35.05
N GLN A 300 74.50 -99.57 -34.33
CA GLN A 300 75.86 -99.88 -34.74
C GLN A 300 76.17 -101.39 -34.62
N GLU A 301 75.74 -102.05 -33.55
CA GLU A 301 75.87 -103.49 -33.37
C GLU A 301 75.05 -104.26 -34.40
N LEU A 302 73.80 -103.85 -34.66
CA LEU A 302 72.95 -104.45 -35.69
C LEU A 302 73.55 -104.26 -37.09
N LYS A 303 74.11 -103.09 -37.40
CA LYS A 303 74.87 -102.87 -38.65
C LYS A 303 76.10 -103.76 -38.75
N LYS A 304 76.83 -103.97 -37.65
CA LYS A 304 77.99 -104.87 -37.61
C LYS A 304 77.55 -106.32 -37.83
N LEU A 305 76.58 -106.82 -37.07
CA LEU A 305 76.03 -108.18 -37.23
C LEU A 305 75.48 -108.42 -38.63
N PHE A 306 74.81 -107.43 -39.23
CA PHE A 306 74.37 -107.49 -40.63
C PHE A 306 75.56 -107.54 -41.60
N SER A 307 76.62 -106.75 -41.36
CA SER A 307 77.85 -106.78 -42.16
C SER A 307 78.60 -108.12 -42.02
N ASP A 308 78.70 -108.66 -40.81
CA ASP A 308 79.34 -109.95 -40.52
C ASP A 308 78.54 -111.11 -41.15
N ALA A 309 77.21 -111.07 -41.07
CA ALA A 309 76.32 -112.03 -41.73
C ALA A 309 76.38 -111.93 -43.26
N MET A 310 76.35 -110.72 -43.83
CA MET A 310 76.54 -110.50 -45.27
C MET A 310 77.93 -110.97 -45.72
N THR A 311 78.98 -110.75 -44.93
CA THR A 311 80.33 -111.24 -45.22
C THR A 311 80.39 -112.77 -45.18
N SER A 312 79.70 -113.41 -44.23
CA SER A 312 79.57 -114.87 -44.16
C SER A 312 78.79 -115.45 -45.36
N VAL A 313 77.72 -114.78 -45.79
CA VAL A 313 76.95 -115.14 -47.01
C VAL A 313 77.81 -114.95 -48.26
N ILE A 314 78.57 -113.85 -48.38
CA ILE A 314 79.52 -113.61 -49.47
C ILE A 314 80.61 -114.69 -49.46
N GLN A 315 81.19 -115.03 -48.31
CA GLN A 315 82.18 -116.11 -48.18
C GLN A 315 81.60 -117.48 -48.52
N SER A 316 80.34 -117.75 -48.17
CA SER A 316 79.63 -118.98 -48.55
C SER A 316 79.48 -119.07 -50.08
N TYR A 317 79.00 -118.00 -50.72
CA TYR A 317 78.93 -117.93 -52.19
C TYR A 317 80.31 -117.96 -52.85
N GLU A 318 81.32 -117.28 -52.30
CA GLU A 318 82.70 -117.38 -52.77
C GLU A 318 83.23 -118.82 -52.68
N ASN A 319 82.91 -119.56 -51.61
CA ASN A 319 83.37 -120.93 -51.44
C ASN A 319 82.60 -121.92 -52.33
N GLN A 320 81.33 -121.66 -52.64
CA GLN A 320 80.58 -122.35 -53.69
C GLN A 320 81.14 -122.04 -55.09
N ILE A 321 81.50 -120.78 -55.36
CA ILE A 321 82.15 -120.35 -56.61
C ILE A 321 83.54 -121.01 -56.72
N LYS A 322 84.32 -121.06 -55.64
CA LYS A 322 85.64 -121.73 -55.60
C LYS A 322 85.51 -123.23 -55.79
N SER A 323 84.52 -123.92 -55.19
CA SER A 323 84.34 -125.36 -55.42
C SER A 323 83.82 -125.66 -56.83
N LEU A 324 82.95 -124.83 -57.40
CA LEU A 324 82.56 -124.91 -58.81
C LEU A 324 83.76 -124.68 -59.74
N LEU A 325 84.62 -123.69 -59.47
CA LEU A 325 85.86 -123.45 -60.20
C LEU A 325 86.86 -124.62 -60.07
N GLU A 326 86.95 -125.26 -58.92
CA GLU A 326 87.86 -126.40 -58.71
C GLU A 326 87.32 -127.68 -59.39
N ILE A 327 86.00 -127.89 -59.42
CA ILE A 327 85.34 -128.94 -60.22
C ILE A 327 85.52 -128.71 -61.72
N LEU A 328 85.54 -127.45 -62.18
CA LEU A 328 85.87 -127.09 -63.56
C LEU A 328 87.36 -127.37 -63.85
N ARG A 329 88.27 -126.95 -62.97
CA ARG A 329 89.72 -127.20 -63.09
C ARG A 329 90.08 -128.68 -63.17
N GLN A 330 89.48 -129.53 -62.34
CA GLN A 330 89.75 -130.98 -62.35
C GLN A 330 89.20 -131.70 -63.60
N ARG A 331 88.42 -131.01 -64.44
CA ARG A 331 88.02 -131.50 -65.78
C ARG A 331 88.88 -130.92 -66.92
N GLU A 332 89.74 -129.96 -66.65
CA GLU A 332 90.50 -129.21 -67.67
C GLU A 332 91.85 -129.87 -68.04
N THR A 333 92.21 -130.97 -67.36
CA THR A 333 93.50 -131.68 -67.53
C THR A 333 93.40 -133.02 -68.27
N SER A 334 92.28 -133.29 -68.96
CA SER A 334 92.13 -134.46 -69.85
C SER A 334 91.49 -134.09 -71.19
N GLU A 335 92.27 -134.29 -72.26
CA GLU A 335 91.88 -134.26 -73.69
C GLU A 335 91.55 -132.89 -74.32
N LEU A 336 91.58 -132.87 -75.66
CA LEU A 336 91.50 -131.67 -76.50
C LEU A 336 90.36 -131.81 -77.51
N ARG A 337 89.43 -130.85 -77.52
CA ARG A 337 88.15 -130.82 -78.28
C ARG A 337 87.10 -131.80 -77.67
N GLU A 338 85.84 -131.43 -77.45
CA GLU A 338 84.96 -130.50 -78.18
C GLU A 338 83.93 -129.70 -77.30
N GLU A 339 83.34 -128.67 -77.92
CA GLU A 339 81.97 -128.12 -77.73
C GLU A 339 81.46 -127.35 -76.46
N LYS A 340 80.74 -126.25 -76.76
CA LYS A 340 79.52 -125.67 -76.09
C LYS A 340 79.60 -124.88 -74.74
N LYS A 341 79.70 -123.54 -74.87
CA LYS A 341 78.75 -122.44 -74.46
C LYS A 341 77.46 -122.80 -73.65
N PRO A 342 76.71 -121.81 -73.06
CA PRO A 342 77.08 -120.56 -72.32
C PRO A 342 76.11 -120.14 -71.16
N HIS A 343 76.44 -119.14 -70.32
CA HIS A 343 75.58 -118.03 -69.78
C HIS A 343 76.41 -117.18 -68.77
N VAL A 344 76.33 -115.83 -68.59
CA VAL A 344 75.28 -114.79 -68.69
C VAL A 344 74.35 -114.83 -67.44
N GLU A 345 74.32 -113.81 -66.57
CA GLU A 345 73.69 -112.46 -66.69
C GLU A 345 74.36 -111.43 -65.75
N LYS A 346 74.22 -110.10 -65.85
CA LYS A 346 73.76 -109.17 -66.93
C LYS A 346 74.40 -107.80 -66.62
N LYS A 347 75.01 -107.14 -67.61
CA LYS A 347 75.19 -105.68 -67.57
C LYS A 347 74.00 -105.05 -68.32
N PHE A 348 73.58 -103.86 -67.89
CA PHE A 348 72.52 -103.12 -68.55
C PHE A 348 73.10 -102.39 -69.77
N ASP A 349 73.16 -103.09 -70.91
CA ASP A 349 73.86 -102.59 -72.10
C ASP A 349 73.17 -101.33 -72.67
N GLU A 350 73.97 -100.29 -72.89
CA GLU A 350 73.51 -98.98 -73.35
C GLU A 350 72.89 -99.02 -74.76
N GLU A 351 73.27 -100.01 -75.59
CA GLU A 351 72.59 -100.30 -76.85
C GLU A 351 71.12 -100.67 -76.65
N THR A 352 70.76 -101.36 -75.58
CA THR A 352 69.37 -101.76 -75.29
C THR A 352 68.52 -100.53 -75.05
N ILE A 353 69.06 -99.55 -74.32
CA ILE A 353 68.43 -98.26 -74.06
C ILE A 353 68.26 -97.48 -75.38
N LYS A 354 69.29 -97.43 -76.24
CA LYS A 354 69.22 -96.79 -77.57
C LYS A 354 68.22 -97.48 -78.51
N LYS A 355 68.09 -98.82 -78.46
CA LYS A 355 67.10 -99.61 -79.22
C LYS A 355 65.68 -99.36 -78.70
N MET A 356 65.48 -99.34 -77.38
CA MET A 356 64.20 -98.97 -76.76
C MET A 356 63.81 -97.53 -77.08
N ALA A 357 64.74 -96.58 -77.00
CA ALA A 357 64.51 -95.19 -77.38
C ALA A 357 64.09 -95.06 -78.84
N LYS A 358 64.72 -95.82 -79.76
CA LYS A 358 64.32 -95.85 -81.18
C LYS A 358 62.92 -96.46 -81.40
N ILE A 359 62.52 -97.46 -80.61
CA ILE A 359 61.16 -98.00 -80.64
C ILE A 359 60.16 -96.94 -80.17
N VAL A 360 60.39 -96.36 -78.99
CA VAL A 360 59.54 -95.32 -78.38
C VAL A 360 59.50 -94.03 -79.23
N SER A 361 60.56 -93.72 -79.96
CA SER A 361 60.60 -92.63 -80.97
C SER A 361 59.95 -92.99 -82.31
N SER A 362 59.44 -94.21 -82.47
CA SER A 362 58.66 -94.65 -83.64
C SER A 362 57.18 -94.89 -83.31
N SER A 363 56.87 -95.34 -82.09
CA SER A 363 55.50 -95.54 -81.57
C SER A 363 54.69 -94.24 -81.45
N SER A 364 53.37 -94.37 -81.36
CA SER A 364 52.47 -93.28 -80.94
C SER A 364 52.86 -92.73 -79.56
N PRO A 365 52.60 -91.45 -79.23
CA PRO A 365 52.81 -90.93 -77.88
C PRO A 365 52.10 -91.74 -76.79
N GLU A 366 50.91 -92.27 -77.09
CA GLU A 366 50.05 -93.03 -76.18
C GLU A 366 50.60 -94.43 -75.88
N ASP A 367 51.11 -95.13 -76.90
CA ASP A 367 51.73 -96.46 -76.71
C ASP A 367 53.15 -96.32 -76.14
N ALA A 368 53.87 -95.27 -76.53
CA ALA A 368 55.12 -94.86 -75.88
C ALA A 368 54.92 -94.60 -74.37
N ALA A 369 53.85 -93.91 -73.97
CA ALA A 369 53.53 -93.69 -72.56
C ALA A 369 53.21 -95.01 -71.82
N LYS A 370 52.47 -95.94 -72.42
CA LYS A 370 52.25 -97.28 -71.83
C LYS A 370 53.57 -98.03 -71.61
N ILE A 371 54.46 -98.02 -72.62
CA ILE A 371 55.79 -98.66 -72.55
C ILE A 371 56.61 -98.03 -71.42
N ILE A 372 56.74 -96.69 -71.38
CA ILE A 372 57.51 -95.99 -70.35
C ILE A 372 56.90 -96.15 -68.95
N SER A 373 55.57 -96.21 -68.82
CA SER A 373 54.90 -96.46 -67.53
C SER A 373 55.24 -97.83 -66.93
N SER A 374 55.56 -98.82 -67.78
CA SER A 374 55.97 -100.17 -67.37
C SER A 374 57.47 -100.30 -67.01
N MET A 375 58.29 -99.27 -67.27
CA MET A 375 59.71 -99.26 -66.95
C MET A 375 59.97 -98.70 -65.54
N ASP A 376 61.07 -99.12 -64.92
CA ASP A 376 61.69 -98.47 -63.76
C ASP A 376 61.99 -96.99 -64.07
N GLU A 377 61.84 -96.10 -63.08
CA GLU A 377 61.96 -94.66 -63.29
C GLU A 377 63.37 -94.23 -63.75
N LYS A 378 64.44 -94.90 -63.31
CA LYS A 378 65.82 -94.61 -63.74
C LYS A 378 66.09 -95.18 -65.14
N ALA A 379 65.46 -96.28 -65.53
CA ALA A 379 65.50 -96.80 -66.91
C ALA A 379 64.70 -95.91 -67.88
N ALA A 380 63.49 -95.51 -67.49
CA ALA A 380 62.60 -94.62 -68.24
C ALA A 380 63.27 -93.26 -68.55
N ALA A 381 63.91 -92.64 -67.56
CA ALA A 381 64.64 -91.38 -67.74
C ALA A 381 65.75 -91.50 -68.79
N LYS A 382 66.52 -92.60 -68.78
CA LYS A 382 67.56 -92.86 -69.78
C LYS A 382 67.00 -93.13 -71.18
N VAL A 383 65.87 -93.82 -71.29
CA VAL A 383 65.20 -94.05 -72.60
C VAL A 383 64.67 -92.73 -73.17
N LEU A 384 64.01 -91.89 -72.37
CA LEU A 384 63.50 -90.60 -72.81
C LEU A 384 64.61 -89.60 -73.17
N GLY A 385 65.76 -89.64 -72.49
CA GLY A 385 66.94 -88.83 -72.81
C GLY A 385 67.59 -89.11 -74.18
N TYR A 386 67.20 -90.19 -74.87
CA TYR A 386 67.60 -90.49 -76.25
C TYR A 386 66.51 -90.17 -77.30
N ILE A 387 65.46 -89.42 -76.92
CA ILE A 387 64.33 -89.05 -77.78
C ILE A 387 64.22 -87.53 -77.84
N GLU A 388 63.79 -86.98 -78.99
CA GLU A 388 63.53 -85.54 -79.14
C GLU A 388 62.64 -84.99 -78.01
N GLU A 389 63.08 -83.90 -77.37
CA GLU A 389 62.43 -83.29 -76.19
C GLU A 389 60.93 -83.03 -76.40
N LYS A 390 60.53 -82.56 -77.59
CA LYS A 390 59.12 -82.30 -77.95
C LYS A 390 58.25 -83.57 -77.95
N ARG A 391 58.85 -84.74 -78.14
CA ARG A 391 58.17 -86.05 -78.09
C ARG A 391 58.27 -86.65 -76.69
N ALA A 392 59.42 -86.53 -76.03
CA ALA A 392 59.59 -86.92 -74.63
C ALA A 392 58.59 -86.17 -73.70
N GLY A 393 58.42 -84.85 -73.88
CA GLY A 393 57.44 -84.05 -73.14
C GLY A 393 55.99 -84.47 -73.37
N LYS A 394 55.61 -84.86 -74.60
CA LYS A 394 54.30 -85.45 -74.88
C LYS A 394 54.10 -86.78 -74.15
N ILE A 395 55.11 -87.64 -74.17
CA ILE A 395 55.08 -88.93 -73.47
C ILE A 395 54.94 -88.72 -71.95
N LEU A 396 55.73 -87.81 -71.36
CA LEU A 396 55.64 -87.42 -69.94
C LEU A 396 54.24 -86.88 -69.58
N SER A 397 53.60 -86.09 -70.46
CA SER A 397 52.25 -85.56 -70.22
C SER A 397 51.13 -86.62 -70.25
N LEU A 398 51.43 -87.83 -70.72
CA LEU A 398 50.52 -88.98 -70.76
C LEU A 398 50.81 -90.03 -69.66
N LEU A 399 51.79 -89.78 -68.79
CA LEU A 399 52.10 -90.62 -67.63
C LEU A 399 51.37 -90.14 -66.36
N PRO A 400 51.16 -91.00 -65.35
CA PRO A 400 50.69 -90.57 -64.04
C PRO A 400 51.58 -89.49 -63.43
N PRO A 401 51.04 -88.41 -62.84
CA PRO A 401 51.79 -87.19 -62.53
C PRO A 401 52.96 -87.40 -61.56
N GLU A 402 52.82 -88.29 -60.58
CA GLU A 402 53.92 -88.62 -59.66
C GLU A 402 55.07 -89.35 -60.36
N LYS A 403 54.76 -90.27 -61.28
CA LYS A 403 55.76 -91.00 -62.07
C LYS A 403 56.41 -90.09 -63.10
N ALA A 404 55.65 -89.18 -63.71
CA ALA A 404 56.18 -88.11 -64.56
C ALA A 404 57.14 -87.21 -63.77
N LYS A 405 56.81 -86.77 -62.54
CA LYS A 405 57.72 -85.99 -61.68
C LYS A 405 59.01 -86.77 -61.40
N LYS A 406 58.91 -88.03 -60.96
CA LYS A 406 60.08 -88.86 -60.60
C LYS A 406 61.00 -89.13 -61.80
N ILE A 407 60.44 -89.43 -62.97
CA ILE A 407 61.23 -89.61 -64.20
C ILE A 407 61.88 -88.29 -64.63
N ASN A 408 61.16 -87.17 -64.58
CA ASN A 408 61.69 -85.85 -64.92
C ASN A 408 62.81 -85.41 -63.95
N ASN A 409 62.66 -85.66 -62.66
CA ASN A 409 63.72 -85.44 -61.66
C ASN A 409 64.99 -86.24 -62.00
N PHE A 410 64.87 -87.52 -62.40
CA PHE A 410 66.02 -88.31 -62.84
C PHE A 410 66.60 -87.85 -64.19
N MET A 411 65.80 -87.28 -65.10
CA MET A 411 66.33 -86.63 -66.32
C MET A 411 67.08 -85.32 -66.02
N LEU A 412 66.69 -84.60 -64.96
CA LEU A 412 67.32 -83.36 -64.50
C LEU A 412 68.46 -83.57 -63.49
N GLY A 413 68.70 -84.81 -63.04
CA GLY A 413 69.74 -85.14 -62.05
C GLY A 413 69.42 -84.72 -60.62
N ILE A 414 68.15 -84.50 -60.26
CA ILE A 414 67.70 -84.05 -58.94
C ILE A 414 67.24 -85.25 -58.11
N GLU A 415 68.01 -85.65 -57.11
CA GLU A 415 67.58 -86.63 -56.10
C GLU A 415 67.01 -85.89 -54.87
N GLU A 416 65.68 -85.94 -54.68
CA GLU A 416 64.99 -85.37 -53.50
C GLU A 416 64.97 -86.40 -52.35
N GLU A 417 65.48 -86.04 -51.16
CA GLU A 417 65.35 -86.86 -49.94
C GLU A 417 64.02 -86.60 -49.21
N GLU A 418 63.06 -87.53 -49.28
CA GLU A 418 61.76 -87.41 -48.59
C GLU A 418 61.68 -88.16 -47.24
N LYS A 419 61.40 -87.42 -46.15
CA LYS A 419 60.75 -87.87 -44.89
C LYS A 419 59.93 -86.70 -44.33
N SER A 420 58.61 -86.72 -44.08
CA SER A 420 57.62 -87.78 -43.72
C SER A 420 57.74 -88.23 -42.23
N ASN A 421 56.67 -88.32 -41.39
CA ASN A 421 55.25 -87.92 -41.55
C ASN A 421 54.55 -87.56 -40.16
N PRO A 422 53.31 -87.96 -39.72
CA PRO A 422 52.25 -86.99 -39.33
C PRO A 422 51.47 -87.24 -38.00
N GLU A 423 50.31 -86.54 -37.87
CA GLU A 423 49.12 -86.74 -36.98
C GLU A 423 49.27 -86.53 -35.45
N SER A 424 48.36 -85.95 -34.65
CA SER A 424 46.94 -85.50 -34.70
C SER A 424 45.84 -86.48 -34.23
N LYS A 425 45.05 -86.09 -33.19
CA LYS A 425 43.54 -86.13 -33.14
C LYS A 425 42.91 -85.85 -31.74
N LYS A 426 42.00 -84.85 -31.71
CA LYS A 426 40.80 -84.70 -30.81
C LYS A 426 41.06 -84.40 -29.30
N LEU A 427 40.15 -83.79 -28.51
CA LEU A 427 38.73 -83.39 -28.72
C LEU A 427 38.44 -81.89 -28.42
N GLN A 428 37.43 -81.35 -29.14
CA GLN A 428 36.38 -80.35 -28.78
C GLN A 428 36.64 -79.37 -27.60
N ASN A 429 36.85 -78.04 -27.78
CA ASN A 429 35.88 -76.97 -28.14
C ASN A 429 34.52 -76.99 -27.39
N PRO A 430 33.91 -75.83 -27.02
CA PRO A 430 33.96 -74.52 -27.73
C PRO A 430 34.58 -73.37 -26.87
N ARG A 431 35.12 -72.24 -27.37
CA ARG A 431 34.64 -71.19 -28.32
C ARG A 431 33.33 -70.52 -27.84
N PHE A 432 33.10 -69.20 -27.93
CA PHE A 432 33.89 -67.96 -28.15
C PHE A 432 32.89 -66.78 -27.84
N PRO A 433 33.18 -65.46 -28.00
CA PRO A 433 34.39 -64.78 -28.49
C PRO A 433 34.99 -63.72 -27.52
N PRO A 434 36.15 -63.10 -27.86
CA PRO A 434 36.76 -62.03 -27.08
C PRO A 434 36.64 -60.62 -27.73
N PHE A 435 36.43 -59.60 -26.91
CA PHE A 435 36.77 -58.18 -27.15
C PHE A 435 37.19 -57.58 -25.79
N GLY A 436 38.11 -56.63 -25.67
CA GLY A 436 39.04 -56.04 -26.64
C GLY A 436 39.70 -54.81 -26.00
N ARG A 437 41.04 -54.77 -25.84
CA ARG A 437 41.71 -53.67 -25.13
C ARG A 437 41.93 -52.44 -26.03
N GLN A 438 41.17 -51.39 -25.79
CA GLN A 438 41.59 -49.98 -25.88
C GLN A 438 40.90 -49.23 -24.71
N GLY A 439 41.44 -48.17 -24.12
CA GLY A 439 42.66 -47.43 -24.45
C GLY A 439 42.34 -45.95 -24.71
N GLY A 440 42.12 -45.17 -23.65
CA GLY A 440 41.84 -43.74 -23.74
C GLY A 440 41.77 -43.08 -22.36
N TYR A 441 42.49 -41.96 -22.21
CA TYR A 441 42.23 -40.94 -21.19
C TYR A 441 41.40 -39.84 -21.84
N GLU A 442 40.46 -39.23 -21.13
CA GLU A 442 40.25 -37.77 -21.14
C GLU A 442 39.31 -37.36 -20.00
N ASN A 443 39.43 -36.10 -19.54
CA ASN A 443 38.66 -35.56 -18.42
C ASN A 443 37.48 -34.73 -18.96
N ILE A 444 36.29 -34.86 -18.36
CA ILE A 444 35.27 -33.80 -18.35
C ILE A 444 34.62 -33.73 -16.96
N GLU A 445 34.71 -32.54 -16.35
CA GLU A 445 33.84 -31.99 -15.30
C GLU A 445 33.22 -30.69 -15.89
N PRO A 446 32.21 -30.06 -15.27
CA PRO A 446 30.99 -30.64 -14.68
C PRO A 446 29.71 -29.80 -14.98
N GLU A 447 28.52 -30.39 -14.89
CA GLU A 447 27.20 -29.71 -14.74
C GLU A 447 26.17 -30.81 -14.36
N GLN A 448 25.41 -30.77 -13.25
CA GLN A 448 24.32 -29.88 -12.77
C GLN A 448 22.90 -30.34 -13.18
N GLU A 449 21.89 -29.88 -12.43
CA GLU A 449 20.47 -30.32 -12.38
C GLU A 449 20.30 -31.75 -11.77
N GLU A 450 19.62 -32.03 -10.65
CA GLU A 450 18.35 -31.58 -10.00
C GLU A 450 17.17 -32.55 -10.22
N GLU A 451 16.91 -33.44 -9.24
CA GLU A 451 15.59 -33.94 -8.80
C GLU A 451 15.79 -34.59 -7.41
N ILE A 452 15.36 -33.97 -6.30
CA ILE A 452 14.03 -34.05 -5.69
C ILE A 452 13.59 -35.49 -5.36
N MET A 453 13.77 -35.88 -4.09
CA MET A 453 12.80 -36.65 -3.28
C MET A 453 13.17 -36.49 -1.79
N ASN A 454 12.44 -35.64 -1.06
CA ASN A 454 12.47 -35.63 0.41
C ASN A 454 11.28 -36.45 0.90
N GLU A 455 11.51 -37.50 1.69
CA GLU A 455 10.47 -38.05 2.57
C GLU A 455 10.54 -37.35 3.94
N GLU A 456 9.40 -36.81 4.36
CA GLU A 456 9.22 -36.27 5.70
C GLU A 456 9.02 -37.43 6.70
N ASN A 457 9.56 -37.31 7.92
CA ASN A 457 8.77 -37.48 9.15
C ASN A 457 9.56 -37.16 10.44
N GLU A 458 8.95 -36.29 11.25
CA GLU A 458 8.88 -36.27 12.73
C GLU A 458 10.07 -36.75 13.60
N GLU A 459 10.83 -35.82 14.17
CA GLU A 459 10.69 -35.41 15.59
C GLU A 459 11.83 -34.46 16.02
N MET A 460 11.60 -33.13 15.96
CA MET A 460 12.36 -32.17 16.78
C MET A 460 11.42 -31.22 17.50
N LYS A 461 11.40 -31.34 18.84
CA LYS A 461 10.58 -30.51 19.72
C LYS A 461 11.20 -29.11 19.86
N ASN A 462 10.71 -28.16 19.07
CA ASN A 462 11.04 -26.74 19.25
C ASN A 462 10.59 -26.26 20.65
N PRO A 463 11.47 -25.61 21.44
CA PRO A 463 11.03 -24.90 22.64
C PRO A 463 10.22 -23.67 22.22
N LEU A 464 8.96 -23.63 22.63
CA LEU A 464 8.00 -22.59 22.26
C LEU A 464 8.43 -21.22 22.82
N PHE A 465 8.29 -20.16 22.02
CA PHE A 465 8.41 -18.79 22.51
C PHE A 465 7.16 -18.43 23.32
N ASP A 466 7.25 -18.48 24.65
CA ASP A 466 6.22 -17.94 25.54
C ASP A 466 6.14 -16.41 25.41
N TYR A 467 5.20 -15.93 24.61
CA TYR A 467 4.74 -14.55 24.65
C TYR A 467 3.92 -14.33 25.93
N PRO A 468 4.23 -13.31 26.76
CA PRO A 468 3.41 -13.00 27.93
C PRO A 468 2.02 -12.54 27.47
N GLN A 469 0.99 -13.21 27.98
CA GLN A 469 -0.41 -12.95 27.60
C GLN A 469 -0.84 -11.51 27.93
N GLU A 470 -1.60 -10.90 27.01
CA GLU A 470 -2.19 -9.59 27.23
C GLU A 470 -3.25 -9.63 28.34
N ILE A 471 -3.05 -8.83 29.39
CA ILE A 471 -4.02 -8.73 30.50
C ILE A 471 -5.20 -7.87 30.04
N SER A 472 -6.26 -8.53 29.54
CA SER A 472 -7.53 -7.88 29.21
C SER A 472 -8.18 -7.28 30.47
N PRO A 473 -8.50 -5.96 30.49
CA PRO A 473 -9.00 -5.29 31.68
C PRO A 473 -10.49 -5.60 31.94
N GLN A 474 -10.77 -6.55 32.83
CA GLN A 474 -12.15 -6.85 33.24
C GLN A 474 -12.82 -5.68 33.99
N ASN A 475 -13.82 -5.09 33.32
CA ASN A 475 -14.98 -4.35 33.83
C ASN A 475 -15.05 -4.09 35.36
N LYS A 476 -14.59 -2.92 35.82
CA LYS A 476 -15.01 -2.36 37.12
C LYS A 476 -16.44 -1.79 37.02
N LYS A 477 -17.44 -2.61 37.34
CA LYS A 477 -18.80 -2.14 37.63
C LYS A 477 -18.89 -1.56 39.05
N GLN A 478 -19.82 -0.62 39.22
CA GLN A 478 -20.31 -0.07 40.50
C GLN A 478 -19.29 0.60 41.45
N ARG A 479 -19.24 1.94 41.40
CA ARG A 479 -19.57 2.78 42.56
C ARG A 479 -20.41 3.97 42.09
N GLY A 480 -21.69 3.97 42.46
CA GLY A 480 -22.62 5.06 42.12
C GLY A 480 -22.48 6.23 43.08
N ASN A 481 -22.87 7.42 42.62
CA ASN A 481 -22.76 8.65 43.40
C ASN A 481 -23.65 8.63 44.66
N ARG A 482 -23.07 9.00 45.80
CA ARG A 482 -23.75 9.76 46.85
C ARG A 482 -22.87 10.95 47.22
N LEU A 483 -23.07 12.05 46.51
CA LEU A 483 -22.68 13.37 47.03
C LEU A 483 -23.71 13.77 48.09
N GLY A 484 -23.21 14.24 49.21
CA GLY A 484 -23.94 14.96 50.25
C GLY A 484 -22.96 15.95 50.88
N ILE A 485 -23.48 17.09 51.35
CA ILE A 485 -22.83 18.41 51.36
C ILE A 485 -22.97 19.09 50.00
#